data_AF-A2DVU1-F1
#
_entry.id   AF-A2DVU1-F1
#
_cell.length_a   1.000
_cell.length_b   1.000
_cell.length_c   1.000
_cell.angle_alpha   90.00
_cell.angle_beta   90.00
_cell.angle_gamma   90.00
#
_symmetry.space_group_name_H-M   'P 1'
#
loop_
_entity.id
_entity.type
_entity.pdbx_description
1 polymer ?
#
loop_
_entity_poly.entity_id
_entity_poly.type
_entity_poly.pdbx_seq_one_letter_code
_entity_poly.pdbx_strand_id
1 'polypeptide(L)'
;MIFQYQGLSTLSKTNISNCVSFWSTAFRYSEATLTTNVSFCNFENLEAGSIINYFSFCDGRIERCNYVNNFQTQWNYGLIFADSKRLDIYDSVFQNTLTVERVPIFYAFGGQIYIYRCNFDEYFASSESSGFVDNSSISTDPFSNDLEFNEFHRVKEIYNIVCPNQRK
;
A
#
# COMPACT_ATOMS: atom_id res chain seq x y z
N MET A 1 -9.99 -4.60 -7.92
CA MET A 1 -9.50 -5.26 -6.72
C MET A 1 -8.78 -6.50 -7.19
N ILE A 2 -7.48 -6.59 -6.94
CA ILE A 2 -6.74 -7.83 -7.12
C ILE A 2 -6.78 -8.54 -5.76
N PHE A 3 -7.44 -9.69 -5.71
CA PHE A 3 -7.54 -10.51 -4.51
C PHE A 3 -6.89 -11.85 -4.79
N GLN A 4 -5.98 -12.27 -3.92
CA GLN A 4 -5.36 -13.57 -4.00
C GLN A 4 -5.33 -14.23 -2.61
N TYR A 5 -5.98 -15.39 -2.52
CA TYR A 5 -6.13 -16.14 -1.28
C TYR A 5 -5.04 -17.18 -1.05
N GLN A 6 -4.40 -17.72 -2.10
CA GLN A 6 -3.29 -18.68 -2.02
C GLN A 6 -2.42 -18.60 -3.28
N GLY A 7 -1.22 -19.20 -3.25
CA GLY A 7 -0.30 -19.30 -4.38
C GLY A 7 0.68 -18.14 -4.50
N LEU A 8 1.48 -18.15 -5.58
CA LEU A 8 2.45 -17.09 -5.87
C LEU A 8 1.73 -15.85 -6.38
N SER A 9 1.93 -14.70 -5.73
CA SER A 9 1.51 -13.41 -6.26
C SER A 9 2.70 -12.49 -6.41
N THR A 10 2.84 -11.93 -7.60
CA THR A 10 3.75 -10.81 -7.84
C THR A 10 2.99 -9.80 -8.68
N LEU A 11 2.86 -8.60 -8.15
CA LEU A 11 2.40 -7.45 -8.91
C LEU A 11 3.63 -6.60 -9.24
N SER A 12 3.83 -6.28 -10.51
CA SER A 12 4.85 -5.30 -10.86
C SER A 12 4.50 -4.44 -12.07
N LYS A 13 5.18 -3.30 -12.21
CA LYS A 13 5.07 -2.39 -13.37
C LYS A 13 3.61 -1.97 -13.64
N THR A 14 2.88 -1.66 -12.57
CA THR A 14 1.44 -1.39 -12.63
C THR A 14 1.17 0.06 -12.22
N ASN A 15 0.46 0.81 -13.06
CA ASN A 15 0.02 2.17 -12.77
C ASN A 15 -1.47 2.19 -12.44
N ILE A 16 -1.82 2.76 -11.29
CA ILE A 16 -3.19 2.92 -10.80
C ILE A 16 -3.41 4.38 -10.44
N SER A 17 -4.28 5.03 -11.20
CA SER A 17 -4.62 6.45 -11.03
C SER A 17 -6.11 6.61 -10.71
N ASN A 18 -6.46 7.64 -9.94
CA ASN A 18 -7.84 7.97 -9.56
C ASN A 18 -8.55 6.81 -8.84
N CYS A 19 -7.81 6.10 -7.99
CA CYS A 19 -8.38 4.98 -7.25
C CYS A 19 -9.14 5.50 -6.03
N VAL A 20 -10.45 5.33 -6.08
CA VAL A 20 -11.36 5.64 -4.99
C VAL A 20 -11.69 4.34 -4.26
N SER A 21 -11.17 4.19 -3.05
CA SER A 21 -11.28 2.98 -2.24
C SER A 21 -12.10 3.29 -0.99
N PHE A 22 -13.42 3.41 -1.11
CA PHE A 22 -14.27 3.73 0.05
C PHE A 22 -14.54 2.55 0.99
N TRP A 23 -14.44 1.29 0.50
CA TRP A 23 -14.86 0.10 1.27
C TRP A 23 -14.12 -1.20 0.91
N SER A 24 -13.11 -1.15 0.04
CA SER A 24 -12.51 -2.37 -0.52
C SER A 24 -11.04 -2.18 -0.81
N THR A 25 -10.24 -3.17 -0.44
CA THR A 25 -8.80 -3.13 -0.64
C THR A 25 -8.40 -3.20 -2.11
N ALA A 26 -7.44 -2.38 -2.56
CA ALA A 26 -6.93 -2.47 -3.92
C ALA A 26 -6.23 -3.82 -4.16
N PHE A 27 -5.40 -4.25 -3.20
CA PHE A 27 -4.70 -5.55 -3.19
C PHE A 27 -4.87 -6.25 -1.86
N ARG A 28 -5.38 -7.47 -1.91
CA ARG A 28 -5.48 -8.32 -0.73
C ARG A 28 -4.84 -9.66 -0.97
N TYR A 29 -3.83 -9.93 -0.17
CA TYR A 29 -3.07 -11.17 -0.12
C TYR A 29 -3.35 -11.85 1.22
N SER A 30 -3.81 -13.09 1.15
CA SER A 30 -4.07 -13.93 2.32
C SER A 30 -3.32 -15.24 2.15
N GLU A 31 -2.82 -15.84 3.23
CA GLU A 31 -2.36 -17.25 3.31
C GLU A 31 -1.45 -17.74 2.15
N ALA A 32 -0.73 -16.83 1.49
CA ALA A 32 0.21 -17.17 0.43
C ALA A 32 1.38 -17.98 1.01
N THR A 33 1.70 -19.09 0.37
CA THR A 33 2.74 -20.04 0.82
C THR A 33 4.16 -19.52 0.60
N LEU A 34 4.33 -18.52 -0.26
CA LEU A 34 5.59 -17.88 -0.60
C LEU A 34 5.43 -16.36 -0.47
N THR A 35 6.55 -15.65 -0.32
CA THR A 35 6.55 -14.19 -0.18
C THR A 35 5.84 -13.52 -1.36
N THR A 36 4.88 -12.66 -1.04
CA THR A 36 4.14 -11.88 -2.05
C THR A 36 4.82 -10.54 -2.30
N ASN A 37 5.02 -10.20 -3.57
CA ASN A 37 5.75 -8.97 -3.95
C ASN A 37 4.84 -7.97 -4.67
N VAL A 38 4.92 -6.71 -4.27
CA VAL A 38 4.35 -5.55 -4.96
C VAL A 38 5.50 -4.60 -5.30
N SER A 39 5.89 -4.54 -6.57
CA SER A 39 7.12 -3.86 -6.99
C SER A 39 6.88 -2.89 -8.15
N PHE A 40 7.50 -1.72 -8.16
CA PHE A 40 7.39 -0.78 -9.30
C PHE A 40 5.94 -0.37 -9.64
N CYS A 41 5.16 0.02 -8.62
CA CYS A 41 3.77 0.44 -8.81
C CYS A 41 3.58 1.93 -8.49
N ASN A 42 2.77 2.64 -9.30
CA ASN A 42 2.36 4.00 -9.00
C ASN A 42 0.88 4.03 -8.63
N PHE A 43 0.57 4.69 -7.52
CA PHE A 43 -0.76 4.90 -6.98
C PHE A 43 -1.02 6.40 -6.84
N GLU A 44 -1.86 6.97 -7.70
CA GLU A 44 -2.12 8.41 -7.71
C GLU A 44 -3.58 8.76 -7.52
N ASN A 45 -3.82 9.95 -6.96
CA ASN A 45 -5.15 10.45 -6.62
C ASN A 45 -5.95 9.43 -5.83
N LEU A 46 -5.32 8.82 -4.81
CA LEU A 46 -6.02 7.91 -3.94
C LEU A 46 -7.02 8.68 -3.07
N GLU A 47 -8.25 8.21 -3.06
CA GLU A 47 -9.24 8.54 -2.04
C GLU A 47 -9.50 7.26 -1.22
N ALA A 48 -8.67 7.07 -0.19
CA ALA A 48 -8.64 5.87 0.64
C ALA A 48 -9.61 5.98 1.82
N GLY A 49 -10.88 5.63 1.59
CA GLY A 49 -11.76 5.24 2.69
C GLY A 49 -11.49 3.84 3.24
N SER A 50 -10.45 3.14 2.77
CA SER A 50 -10.00 1.84 3.26
C SER A 50 -8.56 1.52 2.91
N ILE A 51 -8.06 0.39 3.40
CA ILE A 51 -6.71 -0.14 3.20
C ILE A 51 -6.45 -0.31 1.69
N ILE A 52 -5.27 0.07 1.19
CA ILE A 52 -4.90 -0.10 -0.21
C ILE A 52 -4.18 -1.44 -0.43
N ASN A 53 -3.23 -1.78 0.44
CA ASN A 53 -2.54 -3.07 0.41
C ASN A 53 -2.75 -3.82 1.72
N TYR A 54 -3.28 -5.04 1.64
CA TYR A 54 -3.58 -5.90 2.78
C TYR A 54 -2.82 -7.21 2.63
N PHE A 55 -1.97 -7.51 3.60
CA PHE A 55 -1.24 -8.78 3.71
C PHE A 55 -1.65 -9.47 5.00
N SER A 56 -2.17 -10.70 4.93
CA SER A 56 -2.60 -11.45 6.11
C SER A 56 -2.15 -12.91 6.02
N PHE A 57 -1.53 -13.40 7.09
CA PHE A 57 -0.99 -14.76 7.16
C PHE A 57 0.00 -15.11 6.03
N CYS A 58 0.65 -14.11 5.42
CA CYS A 58 1.70 -14.29 4.44
C CYS A 58 2.84 -13.29 4.62
N ASP A 59 4.05 -13.70 4.25
CA ASP A 59 5.16 -12.76 4.16
C ASP A 59 4.99 -11.89 2.91
N GLY A 60 5.30 -10.61 3.03
CA GLY A 60 5.13 -9.62 1.96
C GLY A 60 6.36 -8.77 1.73
N ARG A 61 6.47 -8.26 0.50
CA ARG A 61 7.42 -7.21 0.13
C ARG A 61 6.71 -6.15 -0.71
N ILE A 62 6.93 -4.89 -0.36
CA ILE A 62 6.62 -3.73 -1.19
C ILE A 62 7.95 -3.07 -1.56
N GLU A 63 8.20 -2.78 -2.83
CA GLU A 63 9.43 -2.11 -3.23
C GLU A 63 9.25 -1.16 -4.42
N ARG A 64 9.93 -0.01 -4.40
CA ARG A 64 9.93 0.92 -5.55
C ARG A 64 8.53 1.37 -5.97
N CYS A 65 7.63 1.55 -5.00
CA CYS A 65 6.27 2.01 -5.26
C CYS A 65 6.13 3.50 -4.93
N ASN A 66 5.22 4.18 -5.62
CA ASN A 66 4.81 5.55 -5.29
C ASN A 66 3.34 5.57 -4.85
N TYR A 67 3.06 6.21 -3.71
CA TYR A 67 1.73 6.40 -3.14
C TYR A 67 1.45 7.89 -2.98
N VAL A 68 0.69 8.47 -3.90
CA VAL A 68 0.17 9.84 -3.80
C VAL A 68 -1.28 9.77 -3.33
N ASN A 69 -1.48 10.01 -2.04
CA ASN A 69 -2.78 9.85 -1.38
C ASN A 69 -3.40 11.20 -1.08
N ASN A 70 -4.48 11.58 -1.76
CA ASN A 70 -5.07 12.92 -1.59
C ASN A 70 -6.09 12.98 -0.46
N PHE A 71 -6.63 11.84 -0.02
CA PHE A 71 -7.70 11.81 0.97
C PHE A 71 -7.78 10.45 1.68
N GLN A 72 -7.97 10.46 3.00
CA GLN A 72 -8.14 9.25 3.80
C GLN A 72 -9.19 9.43 4.89
N THR A 73 -10.14 8.50 5.01
CA THR A 73 -11.21 8.56 6.04
C THR A 73 -11.20 7.41 7.03
N GLN A 74 -10.48 6.32 6.75
CA GLN A 74 -10.43 5.17 7.65
C GLN A 74 -9.28 5.30 8.65
N TRP A 75 -9.62 5.84 9.83
CA TRP A 75 -8.77 6.13 10.97
C TRP A 75 -7.98 4.93 11.55
N ASN A 76 -8.43 3.69 11.34
CA ASN A 76 -7.92 2.55 12.12
C ASN A 76 -6.85 1.69 11.46
N TYR A 77 -6.78 1.57 10.12
CA TYR A 77 -5.98 0.49 9.50
C TYR A 77 -4.94 0.97 8.47
N GLY A 78 -4.90 2.27 8.19
CA GLY A 78 -3.96 2.87 7.26
C GLY A 78 -4.04 2.42 5.80
N LEU A 79 -3.06 2.84 4.99
CA LEU A 79 -2.96 2.49 3.57
C LEU A 79 -2.39 1.09 3.37
N ILE A 80 -1.47 0.69 4.24
CA ILE A 80 -0.79 -0.60 4.19
C ILE A 80 -1.02 -1.32 5.52
N PHE A 81 -1.56 -2.54 5.41
CA PHE A 81 -1.92 -3.38 6.53
C PHE A 81 -1.17 -4.72 6.47
N ALA A 82 -0.57 -5.11 7.60
CA ALA A 82 0.05 -6.41 7.78
C ALA A 82 -0.54 -7.14 8.99
N ASP A 83 -0.96 -8.39 8.80
CA ASP A 83 -1.53 -9.25 9.83
C ASP A 83 -0.76 -10.57 9.95
N SER A 84 -0.37 -10.87 11.19
CA SER A 84 0.24 -12.13 11.65
C SER A 84 1.61 -12.51 11.05
N LYS A 85 2.11 -11.79 10.04
CA LYS A 85 3.37 -12.09 9.33
C LYS A 85 4.20 -10.85 9.02
N ARG A 86 5.38 -11.08 8.43
CA ARG A 86 6.36 -10.04 8.13
C ARG A 86 6.09 -9.38 6.77
N LEU A 87 6.10 -8.06 6.75
CA LEU A 87 6.04 -7.23 5.56
C LEU A 87 7.27 -6.32 5.52
N ASP A 88 8.09 -6.43 4.48
CA ASP A 88 9.19 -5.50 4.26
C ASP A 88 8.83 -4.46 3.19
N ILE A 89 9.19 -3.20 3.43
CA ILE A 89 8.92 -2.09 2.53
C ILE A 89 10.25 -1.40 2.21
N TYR A 90 10.62 -1.40 0.93
CA TYR A 90 11.89 -0.85 0.45
C TYR A 90 11.66 0.29 -0.53
N ASP A 91 12.53 1.29 -0.51
CA ASP A 91 12.73 2.22 -1.61
C ASP A 91 11.40 2.74 -2.18
N SER A 92 10.45 3.17 -1.35
CA SER A 92 9.10 3.57 -1.77
C SER A 92 8.79 4.99 -1.32
N VAL A 93 7.88 5.66 -2.02
CA VAL A 93 7.54 7.07 -1.81
C VAL A 93 6.08 7.16 -1.36
N PHE A 94 5.83 7.94 -0.30
CA PHE A 94 4.50 8.22 0.24
C PHE A 94 4.31 9.74 0.32
N GLN A 95 3.51 10.26 -0.59
CA GLN A 95 3.27 11.70 -0.80
C GLN A 95 1.82 12.08 -0.54
N ASN A 96 1.65 13.35 -0.13
CA ASN A 96 0.37 14.00 0.15
C ASN A 96 -0.53 13.28 1.16
N THR A 97 -0.03 12.32 1.93
CA THR A 97 -0.80 11.53 2.91
C THR A 97 -1.35 12.42 4.03
N LEU A 98 -2.45 13.12 3.76
CA LEU A 98 -3.02 14.15 4.64
C LEU A 98 -3.33 13.59 6.03
N THR A 99 -2.78 14.20 7.07
CA THR A 99 -3.01 13.85 8.48
C THR A 99 -4.17 14.60 9.12
N VAL A 100 -5.15 15.07 8.33
CA VAL A 100 -6.27 15.89 8.83
C VAL A 100 -6.94 15.24 10.06
N GLU A 101 -6.85 13.91 10.19
CA GLU A 101 -7.22 13.16 11.39
C GLU A 101 -6.21 12.04 11.78
N ARG A 102 -4.92 12.33 12.01
CA ARG A 102 -3.92 11.35 12.56
C ARG A 102 -4.06 9.90 12.04
N VAL A 103 -4.28 9.72 10.74
CA VAL A 103 -4.55 8.39 10.20
C VAL A 103 -3.22 7.70 9.89
N PRO A 104 -2.98 6.46 10.36
CA PRO A 104 -1.71 5.79 10.10
C PRO A 104 -1.54 5.51 8.61
N ILE A 105 -0.31 5.55 8.12
CA ILE A 105 0.04 5.01 6.79
C ILE A 105 0.15 3.49 6.89
N PHE A 106 0.74 3.01 7.98
CA PHE A 106 1.01 1.60 8.25
C PHE A 106 0.26 1.11 9.48
N TYR A 107 -0.34 -0.07 9.37
CA TYR A 107 -0.97 -0.75 10.50
C TYR A 107 -0.54 -2.21 10.57
N ALA A 108 -0.08 -2.63 11.75
CA ALA A 108 0.30 -4.02 12.02
C ALA A 108 -0.61 -4.64 13.10
N PHE A 109 -1.23 -5.79 12.79
CA PHE A 109 -2.04 -6.57 13.74
C PHE A 109 -1.42 -7.97 13.93
N GLY A 110 -0.64 -8.16 15.00
CA GLY A 110 0.15 -9.38 15.19
C GLY A 110 1.23 -9.65 14.11
N GLY A 111 1.30 -8.82 13.07
CA GLY A 111 2.33 -8.84 12.03
C GLY A 111 3.48 -7.87 12.32
N GLN A 112 4.50 -7.87 11.48
CA GLN A 112 5.63 -6.95 11.58
C GLN A 112 5.85 -6.23 10.26
N ILE A 113 5.87 -4.90 10.29
CA ILE A 113 6.22 -4.07 9.12
C ILE A 113 7.62 -3.52 9.34
N TYR A 114 8.50 -3.68 8.36
CA TYR A 114 9.85 -3.09 8.39
C TYR A 114 10.01 -2.13 7.22
N ILE A 115 10.46 -0.91 7.49
CA ILE A 115 10.54 0.16 6.50
C ILE A 115 11.99 0.55 6.27
N TYR A 116 12.42 0.50 5.00
CA TYR A 116 13.81 0.73 4.60
C TYR A 116 13.87 1.75 3.47
N ARG A 117 14.65 2.82 3.65
CA ARG A 117 14.94 3.83 2.60
C ARG A 117 13.69 4.35 1.87
N CYS A 118 12.60 4.54 2.60
CA CYS A 118 11.37 5.11 2.05
C CYS A 118 11.31 6.62 2.31
N ASN A 119 10.59 7.35 1.45
CA ASN A 119 10.35 8.78 1.57
C ASN A 119 8.91 9.05 2.00
N PHE A 120 8.71 10.03 2.88
CA PHE A 120 7.43 10.39 3.47
C PHE A 120 7.30 11.91 3.56
N ASP A 121 6.19 12.48 3.10
CA ASP A 121 5.87 13.87 3.40
C ASP A 121 5.56 14.03 4.90
N GLU A 122 4.77 13.11 5.45
CA GLU A 122 4.50 12.96 6.88
C GLU A 122 4.46 11.48 7.25
N TYR A 123 4.90 11.14 8.47
CA TYR A 123 4.97 9.75 8.94
C TYR A 123 4.10 9.54 10.18
N PHE A 124 3.15 8.61 10.07
CA PHE A 124 2.43 8.06 11.22
C PHE A 124 2.15 6.57 11.01
N ALA A 125 2.34 5.77 12.06
CA ALA A 125 2.10 4.34 12.06
C ALA A 125 1.42 3.92 13.36
N SER A 126 0.65 2.83 13.29
CA SER A 126 -0.04 2.24 14.44
C SER A 126 0.14 0.73 14.46
N SER A 127 0.00 0.11 15.63
CA SER A 127 0.13 -1.32 15.80
C SER A 127 -0.70 -1.82 16.98
N GLU A 128 -1.29 -3.00 16.85
CA GLU A 128 -2.10 -3.66 17.88
C GLU A 128 -1.79 -5.16 17.99
N SER A 129 -2.25 -5.78 19.08
CA SER A 129 -2.22 -7.25 19.26
C SER A 129 -0.86 -7.87 19.00
N SER A 130 0.20 -7.31 19.62
CA SER A 130 1.63 -7.69 19.42
C SER A 130 2.22 -7.37 18.03
N GLY A 131 1.49 -6.64 17.20
CA GLY A 131 2.01 -6.09 15.96
C GLY A 131 3.09 -5.04 16.20
N PHE A 132 3.92 -4.81 15.19
CA PHE A 132 5.03 -3.86 15.27
C PHE A 132 5.31 -3.21 13.91
N VAL A 133 5.69 -1.93 13.93
CA VAL A 133 6.19 -1.20 12.75
C VAL A 133 7.58 -0.66 13.07
N ASP A 134 8.60 -1.20 12.41
CA ASP A 134 9.98 -0.74 12.50
C ASP A 134 10.24 0.39 11.50
N ASN A 135 10.56 1.56 12.05
CA ASN A 135 10.91 2.75 11.29
C ASN A 135 12.36 3.23 11.54
N SER A 136 13.17 2.43 12.25
CA SER A 136 14.55 2.77 12.57
C SER A 136 15.43 2.95 11.32
N SER A 137 15.02 2.37 10.20
CA SER A 137 15.71 2.40 8.91
C SER A 137 15.07 3.36 7.89
N ILE A 138 14.17 4.25 8.33
CA ILE A 138 13.74 5.38 7.50
C ILE A 138 14.95 6.30 7.31
N SER A 139 15.37 6.43 6.06
CA SER A 139 16.50 7.26 5.67
C SER A 139 16.09 8.74 5.72
N THR A 140 17.01 9.61 6.14
CA THR A 140 16.89 11.06 5.93
C THR A 140 17.20 11.45 4.49
N ASP A 141 17.94 10.61 3.76
CA ASP A 141 18.19 10.76 2.34
C ASP A 141 17.00 10.16 1.59
N PRO A 142 16.16 11.00 0.95
CA PRO A 142 14.95 10.52 0.30
C PRO A 142 15.30 9.64 -0.89
N PHE A 143 14.68 8.46 -0.96
CA PHE A 143 14.65 7.70 -2.20
C PHE A 143 13.83 8.49 -3.24
N SER A 144 14.44 8.76 -4.39
CA SER A 144 13.74 9.27 -5.57
C SER A 144 13.44 8.09 -6.49
N ASN A 145 12.16 7.92 -6.82
CA ASN A 145 11.74 6.88 -7.73
C ASN A 145 11.79 7.42 -9.16
N ASP A 146 12.58 6.81 -10.04
CA ASP A 146 12.66 7.17 -11.46
C ASP A 146 11.47 6.62 -12.29
N LEU A 147 10.40 6.16 -11.61
CA LEU A 147 9.17 5.74 -12.27
C LEU A 147 8.42 6.96 -12.81
N GLU A 148 8.76 7.34 -14.02
CA GLU A 148 7.95 8.27 -14.79
C GLU A 148 6.65 7.60 -15.22
N PHE A 149 5.54 8.36 -15.18
CA PHE A 149 4.40 8.00 -16.00
C PHE A 149 4.88 8.04 -17.44
N ASN A 150 5.10 6.88 -18.03
CA ASN A 150 4.90 6.78 -19.46
C ASN A 150 3.45 7.20 -19.65
N GLU A 151 3.22 8.45 -20.08
CA GLU A 151 1.97 8.86 -20.67
C GLU A 151 1.71 7.84 -21.78
N PHE A 152 0.98 6.78 -21.45
CA PHE A 152 0.44 5.87 -22.43
C PHE A 152 -0.41 6.77 -23.30
N HIS A 153 0.15 7.19 -24.42
CA HIS A 153 -0.53 7.87 -25.49
C HIS A 153 -1.74 7.01 -25.85
N ARG A 154 -2.88 7.34 -25.23
CA ARG A 154 -4.22 6.84 -25.56
C ARG A 154 -4.28 5.40 -26.08
N VAL A 155 -3.70 4.44 -25.36
CA VAL A 155 -4.19 3.06 -25.44
C VAL A 155 -4.87 2.78 -24.12
N LYS A 156 -6.20 2.77 -24.22
CA LYS A 156 -7.17 2.74 -23.14
C LYS A 156 -7.22 1.33 -22.53
N GLU A 157 -6.12 0.85 -21.97
CA GLU A 157 -6.18 -0.15 -20.89
C GLU A 157 -6.05 0.60 -19.55
N ILE A 158 -6.95 1.57 -19.38
CA ILE A 158 -7.32 2.03 -18.06
C ILE A 158 -8.10 0.87 -17.46
N TYR A 159 -7.48 0.06 -16.61
CA TYR A 159 -8.27 -0.65 -15.61
C TYR A 159 -8.85 0.44 -14.70
N ASN A 160 -10.00 0.99 -15.11
CA ASN A 160 -10.90 1.65 -14.20
C ASN A 160 -11.38 0.54 -13.28
N ILE A 161 -10.57 0.25 -12.27
CA ILE A 161 -11.01 -0.55 -11.14
C ILE A 161 -11.95 0.37 -10.37
N VAL A 162 -13.16 0.51 -10.89
CA VAL A 162 -14.31 0.90 -10.08
C VAL A 162 -14.52 -0.28 -9.16
N CYS A 163 -14.04 -0.16 -7.93
CA CYS A 163 -14.32 -1.14 -6.90
C CYS A 163 -15.85 -1.30 -6.82
N PRO A 164 -16.40 -2.49 -7.12
CA PRO A 164 -17.84 -2.65 -7.21
C PRO A 164 -18.46 -2.34 -5.85
N ASN A 165 -19.35 -1.34 -5.83
CA ASN A 165 -20.28 -1.09 -4.74
C ASN A 165 -21.15 -2.34 -4.54
N GLN A 166 -20.73 -3.25 -3.68
CA GLN A 166 -21.59 -4.33 -3.19
C GLN A 166 -22.51 -3.73 -2.12
N ARG A 167 -23.57 -3.03 -2.55
CA ARG A 167 -24.75 -2.82 -1.69
C ARG A 167 -25.44 -4.17 -1.54
N LYS A 168 -25.65 -4.58 -0.29
CA LYS A 168 -26.60 -5.66 0.07
C LYS A 168 -28.00 -5.31 -0.38
#